data_AF-A0A2R9SX82-F1
#
_entry.id   AF-A0A2R9SX82-F1
#
_cell.length_a   1.000
_cell.length_b   1.000
_cell.length_c   1.000
_cell.angle_alpha   90.00
_cell.angle_beta   90.00
_cell.angle_gamma   90.00
#
_symmetry.space_group_name_H-M   'P 1'
#
loop_
_entity.id
_entity.type
_entity.pdbx_description
1 polymer ?
#
loop_
_entity_poly.entity_id
_entity_poly.type
_entity_poly.pdbx_seq_one_letter_code
_entity_poly.pdbx_strand_id
1 'polypeptide(L)'
;MLTGPMLIVVFLIALAFLFLLIIKWKVEPFLALTVIAFGTAIAIGIPLKEVPGIVTSGFGNTLVGVGILIGLRRHRSASFLALPVQLKRLPARF
;
A
#
# COMPACT_ATOMS: atom_id res chain seq x y z
N MET A 1 26.35 -4.20 -10.05
CA MET A 1 25.49 -3.42 -9.13
C MET A 1 25.25 -2.06 -9.78
N LEU A 2 23.98 -1.69 -9.97
CA LEU A 2 23.62 -0.44 -10.64
C LEU A 2 23.97 0.75 -9.72
N THR A 3 24.52 1.82 -10.29
CA THR A 3 24.88 3.04 -9.55
C THR A 3 23.69 4.00 -9.46
N GLY A 4 23.68 4.87 -8.43
CA GLY A 4 22.55 5.71 -8.01
C GLY A 4 21.70 6.34 -9.12
N PRO A 5 22.27 6.99 -10.16
CA PRO A 5 21.49 7.57 -11.24
C PRO A 5 20.70 6.54 -12.06
N MET A 6 21.26 5.35 -12.26
CA MET A 6 20.65 4.27 -13.04
C MET A 6 19.49 3.60 -12.29
N LEU A 7 19.53 3.56 -10.96
CA LEU A 7 18.42 3.07 -10.14
C LEU A 7 17.16 3.94 -10.28
N ILE A 8 17.34 5.26 -10.39
CA ILE A 8 16.22 6.20 -10.62
C ILE A 8 15.56 5.90 -11.97
N VAL A 9 16.36 5.65 -13.01
CA VAL A 9 15.83 5.29 -14.33
C VAL A 9 15.05 3.97 -14.29
N VAL A 10 15.60 2.94 -13.65
CA VAL A 10 14.90 1.65 -13.49
C VAL A 10 13.60 1.82 -12.69
N PHE A 11 13.60 2.65 -11.65
CA PHE A 11 12.40 2.95 -10.86
C PHE A 11 11.30 3.64 -11.68
N LEU A 12 11.66 4.64 -12.49
CA LEU A 12 10.71 5.32 -13.37
C LEU A 12 10.12 4.36 -14.42
N ILE A 13 10.94 3.48 -14.98
CA ILE A 13 10.48 2.44 -15.92
C ILE A 13 9.54 1.46 -15.22
N ALA A 14 9.88 1.00 -14.01
CA ALA A 14 9.05 0.09 -13.23
C ALA A 14 7.67 0.71 -12.91
N LEU A 15 7.62 2.00 -12.56
CA LEU A 15 6.37 2.74 -12.37
C LEU A 15 5.54 2.82 -13.65
N ALA A 16 6.16 3.20 -14.77
CA ALA A 16 5.47 3.26 -16.05
C ALA A 16 4.88 1.89 -16.45
N PHE A 17 5.64 0.82 -16.22
CA PHE A 17 5.20 -0.55 -16.50
C PHE A 17 4.07 -1.00 -15.56
N LEU A 18 4.14 -0.65 -14.28
CA LEU A 18 3.07 -0.89 -13.30
C LEU A 18 1.75 -0.25 -13.75
N PHE A 19 1.78 1.03 -14.10
CA PHE A 19 0.59 1.74 -14.58
C PHE A 19 0.07 1.16 -15.88
N LEU A 20 0.94 0.75 -16.81
CA LEU A 20 0.54 0.08 -18.04
C LEU A 20 -0.18 -1.26 -17.75
N LEU A 21 0.32 -2.07 -16.80
CA LEU A 21 -0.32 -3.33 -16.42
C LEU A 21 -1.74 -3.09 -15.85
N ILE A 22 -1.89 -2.08 -15.00
CA ILE A 22 -3.18 -1.79 -14.36
C ILE A 22 -4.17 -1.19 -15.37
N ILE A 23 -3.74 -0.19 -16.15
CA ILE A 23 -4.64 0.57 -17.03
C ILE A 23 -4.99 -0.20 -18.30
N LYS A 24 -3.98 -0.76 -18.98
CA LYS A 24 -4.17 -1.38 -20.30
C LYS A 24 -4.56 -2.85 -20.20
N TRP A 25 -3.99 -3.58 -19.23
CA TRP A 25 -4.20 -5.02 -19.09
C TRP A 25 -5.21 -5.37 -17.98
N LYS A 26 -5.74 -4.36 -17.27
CA LYS A 26 -6.71 -4.52 -16.19
C LYS A 26 -6.29 -5.56 -15.15
N VAL A 27 -4.99 -5.69 -14.93
CA VAL A 27 -4.47 -6.60 -13.90
C VAL A 27 -4.81 -6.00 -12.54
N GLU A 28 -5.31 -6.83 -11.63
CA GLU A 28 -5.59 -6.43 -10.26
C GLU A 28 -4.35 -5.77 -9.64
N PRO A 29 -4.47 -4.60 -8.97
CA PRO A 29 -3.33 -3.83 -8.50
C PRO A 29 -2.36 -4.64 -7.63
N PHE A 30 -2.87 -5.58 -6.85
CA PHE A 30 -2.08 -6.48 -6.02
C PHE A 30 -1.17 -7.40 -6.85
N LEU A 31 -1.70 -8.01 -7.91
CA LEU A 31 -0.92 -8.89 -8.79
C LEU A 31 0.08 -8.06 -9.61
N ALA A 32 -0.33 -6.90 -10.11
CA ALA A 32 0.55 -6.00 -10.84
C ALA A 32 1.74 -5.54 -9.97
N LEU A 33 1.48 -5.11 -8.73
CA LEU A 33 2.53 -4.73 -7.78
C LEU A 33 3.50 -5.88 -7.48
N THR A 34 2.97 -7.10 -7.33
CA THR A 34 3.80 -8.28 -7.07
C THR A 34 4.74 -8.54 -8.25
N VAL A 35 4.20 -8.63 -9.47
CA VAL A 35 5.00 -8.89 -10.68
C VAL A 35 6.07 -7.82 -10.88
N ILE A 36 5.72 -6.55 -10.69
CA ILE A 36 6.66 -5.43 -10.83
C ILE A 36 7.74 -5.47 -9.75
N ALA A 37 7.40 -5.78 -8.50
CA ALA A 37 8.37 -5.86 -7.41
C ALA A 37 9.41 -6.96 -7.66
N PHE A 38 8.97 -8.15 -8.09
CA PHE A 38 9.87 -9.24 -8.48
C PHE A 38 10.69 -8.89 -9.74
N GLY A 39 10.06 -8.34 -10.77
CA GLY A 39 10.74 -7.95 -12.01
C GLY A 39 11.79 -6.87 -11.79
N THR A 40 11.48 -5.88 -10.93
CA THR A 40 12.40 -4.80 -10.58
C THR A 40 13.58 -5.33 -9.77
N ALA A 41 13.33 -6.20 -8.79
CA ALA A 41 14.38 -6.80 -7.97
C ALA A 41 15.40 -7.61 -8.79
N ILE A 42 14.92 -8.32 -9.81
CA ILE A 42 15.78 -9.03 -10.77
C ILE A 42 16.54 -8.03 -11.65
N ALA A 43 15.87 -6.98 -12.15
CA ALA A 43 16.47 -5.98 -13.02
C ALA A 43 17.62 -5.19 -12.36
N ILE A 44 17.54 -4.96 -11.04
CA ILE A 44 18.61 -4.30 -10.27
C ILE A 44 19.73 -5.25 -9.82
N GLY A 45 19.58 -6.56 -10.07
CA GLY A 45 20.61 -7.58 -9.81
C GLY A 45 20.69 -8.04 -8.36
N ILE A 46 19.56 -8.04 -7.62
CA ILE A 46 19.51 -8.63 -6.28
C ILE A 46 19.67 -10.16 -6.36
N PRO A 47 20.41 -10.78 -5.43
CA PRO A 47 20.49 -12.24 -5.34
C PRO A 47 19.10 -12.88 -5.23
N LEU A 48 18.78 -13.85 -6.10
CA LEU A 48 17.44 -14.46 -6.18
C LEU A 48 16.94 -15.05 -4.84
N LYS A 49 17.86 -15.46 -3.96
CA LYS A 49 17.53 -15.96 -2.62
C LYS A 49 16.98 -14.88 -1.69
N GLU A 50 17.33 -13.62 -1.91
CA GLU A 50 16.96 -12.48 -1.06
C GLU A 50 15.72 -11.74 -1.59
N VAL A 51 15.42 -11.88 -2.88
CA VAL A 51 14.27 -11.22 -3.53
C VAL A 51 12.95 -11.45 -2.78
N PRO A 52 12.57 -12.68 -2.40
CA PRO A 52 11.30 -12.91 -1.69
C PRO A 52 11.27 -12.19 -0.34
N GLY A 53 12.38 -12.16 0.39
CA GLY A 53 12.49 -11.48 1.68
C GLY A 53 12.32 -9.96 1.53
N ILE A 54 12.94 -9.36 0.52
CA ILE A 54 12.86 -7.92 0.26
C ILE A 54 11.44 -7.53 -0.18
N VAL A 55 10.84 -8.28 -1.10
CA VAL A 55 9.48 -8.02 -1.59
C VAL A 55 8.45 -8.16 -0.46
N THR A 56 8.53 -9.25 0.32
CA THR A 56 7.60 -9.48 1.45
C THR A 56 7.79 -8.48 2.58
N SER A 57 9.02 -8.06 2.87
CA SER A 57 9.29 -7.01 3.87
C SER A 57 8.72 -5.66 3.43
N GLY A 58 8.98 -5.23 2.19
CA GLY A 58 8.45 -3.96 1.66
C GLY A 58 6.93 -3.92 1.64
N PHE A 59 6.30 -4.99 1.16
CA PHE A 59 4.85 -5.13 1.17
C PHE A 59 4.27 -5.21 2.59
N GLY A 60 4.89 -6.01 3.46
CA GLY A 60 4.51 -6.17 4.86
C GLY A 60 4.55 -4.86 5.66
N ASN A 61 5.58 -4.03 5.44
CA ASN A 61 5.67 -2.71 6.09
C ASN A 61 4.50 -1.79 5.69
N THR A 62 4.08 -1.87 4.42
CA THR A 62 2.92 -1.10 3.94
C THR A 62 1.63 -1.65 4.54
N LEU A 63 1.47 -2.98 4.61
CA LEU A 63 0.32 -3.62 5.27
C LEU A 63 0.23 -3.30 6.76
N VAL A 64 1.36 -3.25 7.46
CA VAL A 64 1.41 -2.86 8.88
C VAL A 64 0.98 -1.40 9.03
N GLY A 65 1.50 -0.49 8.21
CA GLY A 65 1.09 0.91 8.23
C GLY A 65 -0.41 1.10 7.98
N VAL A 66 -0.94 0.41 6.97
CA VAL A 66 -2.38 0.42 6.66
C VAL A 66 -3.19 -0.26 7.77
N GLY A 67 -2.71 -1.36 8.34
CA GLY A 67 -3.36 -2.09 9.44
C GLY A 67 -3.47 -1.26 10.71
N ILE A 68 -2.42 -0.54 11.10
CA ILE A 68 -2.43 0.41 12.21
C ILE A 68 -3.43 1.54 11.93
N LEU A 69 -3.41 2.11 10.72
CA LEU A 69 -4.33 3.18 10.33
C LEU A 69 -5.80 2.71 10.39
N ILE A 70 -6.10 1.50 9.91
CA ILE A 70 -7.45 0.92 9.97
C ILE A 70 -7.86 0.63 11.43
N GLY A 71 -6.96 0.07 12.25
CA GLY A 71 -7.20 -0.19 13.66
C GLY A 71 -7.48 1.09 14.46
N LEU A 72 -6.68 2.13 14.25
CA LEU A 72 -6.87 3.43 14.87
C LEU A 72 -8.17 4.11 14.39
N ARG A 73 -8.48 4.00 13.09
CA ARG A 73 -9.73 4.50 12.52
C ARG A 73 -10.94 3.82 13.13
N ARG A 74 -10.89 2.49 13.36
CA ARG A 74 -11.95 1.74 14.04
C ARG A 74 -12.17 2.24 15.46
N HIS A 75 -11.09 2.49 16.21
CA HIS A 75 -11.16 2.98 17.59
C HIS A 75 -11.75 4.40 17.67
N ARG A 76 -11.29 5.33 16.83
CA ARG A 76 -11.76 6.73 16.84
C ARG A 76 -13.18 6.91 16.27
N SER A 77 -13.66 5.98 15.42
CA SER A 77 -14.98 6.06 14.80
C SER A 77 -16.13 5.61 15.72
N ALA A 78 -15.87 4.75 16.71
CA ALA A 78 -16.89 4.28 17.65
C ALA A 78 -17.42 5.41 18.55
N SER A 79 -16.55 6.34 18.94
CA SER A 79 -16.90 7.52 19.75
C SER A 79 -17.70 8.58 18.97
N PHE A 80 -17.53 8.63 17.63
CA PHE A 80 -18.18 9.63 16.79
C PHE A 80 -19.65 9.27 16.47
N LEU A 81 -19.96 7.97 16.39
CA LEU A 81 -21.30 7.47 16.05
C LEU A 81 -22.30 7.55 17.21
N ALA A 82 -21.82 7.71 18.45
CA ALA A 82 -22.65 7.84 19.65
C ALA A 82 -23.16 9.29 19.90
N LEU A 83 -22.56 10.29 19.27
CA LEU A 83 -22.85 11.71 19.52
C LEU A 83 -24.14 12.24 18.85
N PRO A 84 -24.51 11.88 17.60
CA PRO A 84 -25.71 12.44 16.97
C PRO A 84 -27.03 11.80 17.45
N VAL A 85 -26.98 10.60 18.08
CA VAL A 85 -28.18 9.90 18.57
C VAL A 85 -28.59 10.36 19.98
N GLN A 86 -27.62 10.76 20.81
CA GLN A 86 -27.89 11.24 22.18
C GLN A 86 -28.52 12.64 22.20
N LEU A 87 -28.25 13.49 21.22
CA LEU A 87 -28.77 14.87 21.19
C LEU A 87 -30.27 14.95 20.85
N LYS A 88 -30.86 13.88 20.28
CA LYS A 88 -32.30 13.80 19.97
C LYS A 88 -33.16 13.39 21.18
N ARG A 89 -32.53 13.03 22.32
CA ARG A 89 -33.22 12.60 23.55
C ARG A 89 -33.11 13.61 24.70
N LEU A 90 -32.78 14.87 24.41
CA LEU A 90 -32.87 15.93 25.41
C LEU A 90 -34.36 16.26 25.64
N PRO A 91 -34.91 16.03 26.85
CA PRO A 91 -36.26 16.50 27.16
C PRO A 91 -36.23 18.03 27.09
N ALA A 92 -37.09 18.61 26.27
CA ALA A 92 -37.38 20.05 26.32
C ALA A 92 -37.94 20.35 27.70
N ARG A 93 -37.08 20.80 28.60
CA ARG A 93 -37.42 21.17 29.97
C ARG A 93 -37.98 22.58 29.91
N PHE A 94 -39.30 22.69 29.73
CA PHE A 94 -40.11 23.83 30.12
C PHE A 94 -40.79 23.51 31.45
#